data_AF-A0A915MQD8-F1
#
_entry.id   AF-A0A915MQD8-F1
#
_cell.length_a   1.000
_cell.length_b   1.000
_cell.length_c   1.000
_cell.angle_alpha   90.00
_cell.angle_beta   90.00
_cell.angle_gamma   90.00
#
_symmetry.space_group_name_H-M   'P 1'
#
loop_
_entity.id
_entity.type
_entity.pdbx_description
1 polymer ?
#
loop_
_entity_poly.entity_id
_entity_poly.type
_entity_poly.pdbx_seq_one_letter_code
_entity_poly.pdbx_strand_id
1 'polypeptide(L)'
;MFSYLTTIISLIGEIPADKCPPTPLNGSTTTNLLSTNSTNNYYDKHISLADEFGINCENKYLLDHASGAFMFGNLVASTLATYLADRYGRRMTFLLSLWFTTAMSFACAYSPTYSLFLVFRFLSGASGQAILIVGYVVTVESVATSFRSIQALINSLVWVLGIFVVGILYQFILNWRYLYLCVVFPGLFTLSYYWAFPESLHWLITNKETEKVQK
;
A
#
# COMPACT_ATOMS: atom_id res chain seq x y z
N MET A 1 -3.77 -6.83 5.44
CA MET A 1 -2.65 -5.89 5.20
C MET A 1 -2.13 -5.91 3.76
N PHE A 2 -1.91 -7.08 3.15
CA PHE A 2 -1.63 -7.22 1.70
C PHE A 2 -2.65 -6.50 0.79
N SER A 3 -3.90 -6.35 1.26
CA SER A 3 -4.96 -5.69 0.49
C SER A 3 -4.88 -4.17 0.41
N TYR A 4 -4.30 -3.41 1.36
CA TYR A 4 -4.44 -1.93 1.34
C TYR A 4 -4.02 -1.29 0.01
N LEU A 5 -2.84 -1.68 -0.45
CA LEU A 5 -2.19 -1.06 -1.59
C LEU A 5 -2.68 -1.66 -2.92
N THR A 6 -3.15 -2.91 -2.93
CA THR A 6 -3.88 -3.45 -4.08
C THR A 6 -5.29 -2.89 -4.18
N THR A 7 -6.01 -2.71 -3.07
CA THR A 7 -7.33 -2.04 -3.07
C THR A 7 -7.19 -0.59 -3.48
N ILE A 8 -6.09 0.09 -3.11
CA ILE A 8 -5.75 1.42 -3.66
C ILE A 8 -5.61 1.36 -5.20
N ILE A 9 -4.96 0.35 -5.79
CA ILE A 9 -4.91 0.20 -7.26
C ILE A 9 -6.30 -0.14 -7.83
N SER A 10 -7.08 -0.98 -7.17
CA SER A 10 -8.45 -1.26 -7.61
C SER A 10 -9.34 -0.02 -7.57
N LEU A 11 -9.13 0.89 -6.60
CA LEU A 11 -9.83 2.17 -6.48
C LEU A 11 -9.31 3.24 -7.46
N ILE A 12 -8.00 3.31 -7.67
CA ILE A 12 -7.34 4.34 -8.48
C ILE A 12 -7.26 3.97 -9.97
N GLY A 13 -7.15 2.68 -10.25
CA GLY A 13 -6.99 2.10 -11.58
C GLY A 13 -8.31 1.56 -12.13
N GLU A 14 -9.45 1.85 -11.50
CA GLU A 14 -10.74 1.43 -12.02
C GLU A 14 -10.98 2.10 -13.38
N ILE A 15 -11.05 1.29 -14.44
CA ILE A 15 -11.48 1.75 -15.75
C ILE A 15 -13.01 1.84 -15.68
N PRO A 16 -13.63 3.02 -15.82
CA PRO A 16 -15.09 3.14 -15.77
C PRO A 16 -15.72 2.24 -16.84
N ALA A 17 -16.80 1.53 -16.48
CA ALA A 17 -17.43 0.50 -17.31
C ALA A 17 -17.85 1.04 -18.70
N ASP A 18 -18.17 2.33 -18.79
CA ASP A 18 -18.49 3.01 -20.05
C ASP A 18 -17.34 3.00 -21.07
N LYS A 19 -16.08 2.92 -20.61
CA LYS A 19 -14.88 2.86 -21.47
C LYS A 19 -14.60 1.45 -21.99
N CYS A 20 -15.11 0.40 -21.34
CA CYS A 20 -14.94 -1.00 -21.75
C CYS A 20 -16.28 -1.74 -21.77
N PRO A 21 -17.10 -1.59 -22.83
CA PRO A 21 -18.29 -2.40 -22.98
C PRO A 21 -17.90 -3.89 -23.05
N PRO A 22 -18.68 -4.80 -22.45
CA PRO A 22 -18.44 -6.22 -22.61
C PRO A 22 -18.50 -6.57 -24.10
N THR A 23 -17.52 -7.35 -24.56
CA THR A 23 -17.53 -7.92 -25.91
C THR A 23 -18.89 -8.56 -26.17
N PRO A 24 -19.62 -8.19 -27.25
CA PRO A 24 -20.92 -8.75 -27.51
C PRO A 24 -20.79 -10.27 -27.73
N LEU A 25 -21.43 -11.04 -26.86
CA LEU A 25 -21.61 -12.47 -27.03
C LEU A 25 -22.57 -12.69 -28.21
N ASN A 26 -21.98 -12.96 -29.37
CA ASN A 26 -22.58 -13.57 -30.55
C ASN A 26 -23.75 -12.81 -31.22
N GLY A 27 -23.49 -12.41 -32.47
CA GLY A 27 -24.42 -11.89 -33.49
C GLY A 27 -25.92 -11.81 -33.18
N SER A 28 -26.39 -10.59 -32.90
CA SER A 28 -27.69 -10.11 -33.39
C SER A 28 -27.75 -8.58 -33.31
N THR A 29 -27.74 -7.97 -34.50
CA THR A 29 -28.56 -6.83 -34.93
C THR A 29 -28.54 -5.55 -34.10
N THR A 30 -28.06 -4.49 -34.77
CA THR A 30 -28.35 -3.07 -34.54
C THR A 30 -29.56 -2.80 -33.65
N THR A 31 -29.32 -2.37 -32.42
CA THR A 31 -30.27 -1.52 -31.72
C THR A 31 -29.59 -0.20 -31.45
N ASN A 32 -30.13 0.84 -32.09
CA ASN A 32 -29.96 2.22 -31.70
C ASN A 32 -30.36 2.36 -30.23
N LEU A 33 -29.43 2.12 -29.32
CA LEU A 33 -29.53 2.70 -27.99
C LEU A 33 -28.94 4.08 -28.13
N LEU A 34 -29.86 5.00 -28.40
CA LEU A 34 -29.84 6.41 -28.01
C LEU A 34 -28.46 6.85 -27.53
N SER A 35 -27.85 7.76 -28.29
CA SER A 35 -26.92 8.73 -27.75
C SER A 35 -27.61 9.38 -26.55
N THR A 36 -27.48 8.77 -25.38
CA THR A 36 -27.80 9.43 -24.13
C THR A 36 -26.72 10.48 -24.02
N ASN A 37 -27.14 11.67 -24.42
CA ASN A 37 -26.64 12.93 -23.94
C ASN A 37 -26.87 12.93 -22.42
N SER A 38 -26.11 12.11 -21.70
CA SER A 38 -26.18 11.89 -20.27
C SER A 38 -24.88 12.41 -19.69
N THR A 39 -24.91 13.68 -19.29
CA THR A 39 -24.40 14.19 -18.01
C THR A 39 -23.31 13.39 -17.29
N ASN A 40 -22.23 13.01 -17.98
CA ASN A 40 -21.09 12.29 -17.38
C ASN A 40 -19.93 13.22 -17.01
N ASN A 41 -20.22 14.50 -16.74
CA ASN A 41 -19.22 15.48 -16.32
C ASN A 41 -18.54 15.14 -14.97
N TYR A 42 -19.06 14.17 -14.21
CA TYR A 42 -18.49 13.75 -12.94
C TYR A 42 -17.31 12.77 -13.10
N TYR A 43 -17.42 11.82 -14.03
CA TYR A 43 -16.34 10.86 -14.31
C TYR A 43 -15.24 11.45 -15.19
N ASP A 44 -15.55 12.46 -15.99
CA ASP A 44 -14.59 13.13 -16.89
C ASP A 44 -13.51 13.95 -16.16
N LYS A 45 -13.69 14.20 -14.86
CA LYS A 45 -12.75 14.99 -14.04
C LYS A 45 -11.77 14.14 -13.22
N HIS A 46 -12.05 12.86 -13.01
CA HIS A 46 -11.15 11.97 -12.27
C HIS A 46 -10.00 11.54 -13.18
N ILE A 47 -8.78 11.99 -12.87
CA ILE A 47 -7.57 11.52 -13.55
C ILE A 47 -7.19 10.23 -12.84
N SER A 48 -7.54 9.10 -13.46
CA SER A 48 -7.20 7.76 -12.99
C SER A 48 -5.79 7.36 -13.41
N LEU A 49 -5.21 6.35 -12.77
CA LEU A 49 -3.91 5.81 -13.16
C LEU A 49 -3.95 5.21 -14.58
N ALA A 50 -5.10 4.64 -14.96
CA ALA A 50 -5.31 4.12 -16.30
C ALA A 50 -5.29 5.24 -17.35
N ASP A 51 -5.95 6.37 -17.07
CA ASP A 51 -5.98 7.51 -18.00
C ASP A 51 -4.59 8.14 -18.19
N GLU A 52 -3.80 8.25 -17.12
CA GLU A 52 -2.48 8.88 -17.21
C GLU A 52 -1.44 8.03 -17.95
N PHE A 53 -1.46 6.71 -17.77
CA PHE A 53 -0.57 5.81 -18.50
C PHE A 53 -1.15 5.31 -19.83
N GLY A 54 -2.32 5.80 -20.24
CA GLY A 54 -2.99 5.40 -21.49
C GLY A 54 -3.38 3.92 -21.53
N ILE A 55 -3.78 3.36 -20.38
CA ILE A 55 -4.19 1.97 -20.25
C ILE A 55 -5.62 1.83 -20.79
N ASN A 56 -5.73 1.18 -21.96
CA ASN A 56 -6.99 0.90 -22.62
C ASN A 56 -7.52 -0.51 -22.24
N CYS A 57 -8.73 -0.84 -22.68
CA CYS A 57 -9.35 -2.15 -22.43
C CYS A 57 -8.50 -3.34 -22.91
N GLU A 58 -7.79 -3.19 -24.03
CA GLU A 58 -6.89 -4.21 -24.57
C GLU A 58 -5.67 -4.45 -23.66
N ASN A 59 -5.20 -3.38 -23.00
CA ASN A 59 -4.02 -3.41 -22.14
C ASN A 59 -4.37 -3.40 -20.64
N LYS A 60 -5.61 -3.78 -20.28
CA LYS A 60 -6.07 -3.82 -18.89
C LYS A 60 -5.18 -4.67 -17.98
N TYR A 61 -4.53 -5.70 -18.52
CA TYR A 61 -3.58 -6.55 -17.80
C TYR A 61 -2.39 -5.78 -17.19
N LEU A 62 -2.08 -4.57 -17.67
CA LEU A 62 -1.07 -3.70 -17.06
C LEU A 62 -1.46 -3.25 -15.64
N LEU A 63 -2.74 -3.14 -15.32
CA LEU A 63 -3.16 -2.87 -13.94
C LEU A 63 -2.89 -4.08 -13.03
N ASP A 64 -3.09 -5.28 -13.56
CA ASP A 64 -2.79 -6.53 -12.85
C ASP A 64 -1.29 -6.72 -12.66
N HIS A 65 -0.47 -6.31 -13.63
CA HIS A 65 0.99 -6.30 -13.50
C HIS A 65 1.45 -5.39 -12.35
N ALA A 66 0.83 -4.22 -12.16
CA ALA A 66 1.16 -3.33 -11.05
C ALA A 66 0.84 -3.95 -9.69
N SER A 67 -0.30 -4.62 -9.58
CA SER A 67 -0.69 -5.37 -8.38
C SER A 67 0.22 -6.58 -8.15
N GLY A 68 0.57 -7.30 -9.22
CA GLY A 68 1.47 -8.44 -9.20
C GLY A 68 2.88 -8.08 -8.76
N ALA A 69 3.44 -6.99 -9.30
CA ALA A 69 4.75 -6.47 -8.89
C ALA A 69 4.78 -6.10 -7.40
N PHE A 70 3.71 -5.46 -6.90
CA PHE A 70 3.57 -5.15 -5.48
C PHE A 70 3.56 -6.43 -4.62
N MET A 71 2.76 -7.42 -5.00
CA MET A 71 2.64 -8.70 -4.28
C MET A 71 3.93 -9.52 -4.33
N PHE A 72 4.61 -9.51 -5.46
CA PHE A 72 5.91 -10.16 -5.61
C PHE A 72 6.97 -9.51 -4.70
N GLY A 73 6.96 -8.17 -4.61
CA GLY A 73 7.78 -7.43 -3.65
C GLY A 73 7.50 -7.86 -2.21
N ASN A 74 6.23 -7.96 -1.83
CA ASN A 74 5.84 -8.42 -0.50
C ASN A 74 6.36 -9.83 -0.20
N LEU A 75 6.26 -10.76 -1.17
CA LEU A 75 6.74 -12.13 -1.01
C LEU A 75 8.23 -12.17 -0.70
N VAL A 76 9.05 -11.49 -1.52
CA VAL A 76 10.51 -11.44 -1.35
C VAL A 76 10.88 -10.83 0.00
N ALA A 77 10.22 -9.73 0.36
CA ALA A 77 10.51 -9.05 1.62
C ALA A 77 10.10 -9.84 2.85
N SER A 78 9.10 -10.72 2.77
CA SER A 78 8.67 -11.47 3.95
C SER A 78 9.81 -12.30 4.56
N THR A 79 10.59 -13.00 3.73
CA THR A 79 11.74 -13.78 4.19
C THR A 79 12.93 -12.90 4.54
N LEU A 80 13.21 -11.90 3.70
CA LEU A 80 14.37 -11.03 3.88
C LEU A 80 14.26 -10.15 5.12
N ALA A 81 13.07 -9.59 5.38
CA ALA A 81 12.82 -8.72 6.53
C ALA A 81 12.95 -9.47 7.85
N THR A 82 12.46 -10.72 7.94
CA THR A 82 12.64 -11.54 9.14
C THR A 82 14.12 -11.82 9.40
N TYR A 83 14.87 -12.21 8.36
CA TYR A 83 16.31 -12.44 8.49
C TYR A 83 17.08 -11.17 8.92
N LEU A 84 16.79 -10.02 8.32
CA LEU A 84 17.41 -8.75 8.69
C LEU A 84 17.04 -8.34 10.13
N ALA A 85 15.78 -8.52 10.52
CA ALA A 85 15.29 -8.14 11.83
C ALA A 85 15.95 -8.93 12.96
N ASP A 86 16.24 -10.20 12.73
CA ASP A 86 16.94 -11.05 13.70
C ASP A 86 18.44 -10.72 13.78
N ARG A 87 19.07 -10.26 12.68
CA ARG A 87 20.52 -9.97 12.64
C ARG A 87 20.89 -8.54 13.05
N TYR A 88 20.19 -7.54 12.53
CA TYR A 88 20.49 -6.12 12.75
C TYR A 88 19.67 -5.49 13.87
N GLY A 89 18.78 -6.28 14.48
CA GLY A 89 17.84 -5.80 15.48
C GLY A 89 16.55 -5.27 14.86
N ARG A 90 15.45 -5.45 15.60
CA ARG A 90 14.09 -5.18 15.12
C ARG A 90 13.82 -3.69 14.96
N ARG A 91 14.32 -2.84 15.87
CA ARG A 91 14.14 -1.38 15.82
C ARG A 91 14.78 -0.77 14.58
N MET A 92 16.04 -1.08 14.31
CA MET A 92 16.77 -0.52 13.16
C MET A 92 16.15 -0.99 11.84
N THR A 93 15.83 -2.28 11.74
CA THR A 93 15.18 -2.86 10.54
C THR A 93 13.82 -2.23 10.27
N PHE A 94 13.02 -2.00 11.32
CA PHE A 94 11.73 -1.31 11.21
C PHE A 94 11.89 0.12 10.70
N LEU A 95 12.78 0.91 11.30
CA LEU A 95 13.01 2.30 10.91
C LEU A 95 13.54 2.43 9.48
N LEU A 96 14.54 1.63 9.10
CA LEU A 96 15.09 1.63 7.74
C LEU A 96 14.01 1.28 6.71
N SER A 97 13.20 0.27 6.98
CA SER A 97 12.10 -0.14 6.09
C SER A 97 11.03 0.95 5.98
N LEU A 98 10.75 1.66 7.07
CA LEU A 98 9.81 2.78 7.13
C LEU A 98 10.25 3.93 6.22
N TRP A 99 11.49 4.38 6.39
CA TRP A 99 12.10 5.39 5.54
C TRP A 99 12.12 5.00 4.07
N PHE A 100 12.55 3.78 3.77
CA PHE A 100 12.64 3.29 2.42
C PHE A 100 11.27 3.21 1.75
N THR A 101 10.25 2.74 2.47
CA THR A 101 8.87 2.70 1.97
C THR A 101 8.34 4.08 1.66
N THR A 102 8.55 5.05 2.55
CA THR A 102 8.11 6.43 2.32
C THR A 102 8.80 7.00 1.08
N ALA A 103 10.13 6.89 0.99
CA ALA A 103 10.90 7.39 -0.15
C ALA A 103 10.46 6.76 -1.49
N MET A 104 10.33 5.43 -1.54
CA MET A 104 9.89 4.73 -2.75
C MET A 104 8.43 5.06 -3.11
N SER A 105 7.57 5.29 -2.12
CA SER A 105 6.18 5.67 -2.35
C SER A 105 6.06 7.10 -2.90
N PHE A 106 6.89 8.05 -2.42
CA PHE A 106 7.00 9.35 -3.08
C PHE A 106 7.51 9.21 -4.52
N ALA A 107 8.52 8.36 -4.76
CA ALA A 107 9.02 8.10 -6.11
C ALA A 107 7.95 7.51 -7.04
N CYS A 108 7.06 6.63 -6.54
CA CYS A 108 5.90 6.15 -7.29
C CYS A 108 5.00 7.29 -7.77
N ALA A 109 4.67 8.26 -6.89
CA ALA A 109 3.79 9.37 -7.23
C ALA A 109 4.38 10.33 -8.28
N TYR A 110 5.71 10.46 -8.32
CA TYR A 110 6.41 11.30 -9.29
C TYR A 110 6.83 10.56 -10.56
N SER A 111 6.59 9.25 -10.66
CA SER A 111 7.03 8.48 -11.82
C SER A 111 6.40 8.98 -13.14
N PRO A 112 7.20 9.26 -14.19
CA PRO A 112 6.69 9.72 -15.49
C PRO A 112 6.32 8.58 -16.43
N THR A 113 6.88 7.38 -16.22
CA THR A 113 6.72 6.21 -17.09
C THR A 113 6.21 5.02 -16.29
N TYR A 114 5.36 4.20 -16.92
CA TYR A 114 4.79 3.00 -16.31
C TYR A 114 5.85 1.98 -15.84
N SER A 115 6.96 1.82 -16.56
CA SER A 115 8.04 0.91 -16.15
C SER A 115 8.72 1.34 -14.84
N LEU A 116 9.02 2.63 -14.69
CA LEU A 116 9.55 3.18 -13.44
C LEU A 116 8.52 3.06 -12.30
N PHE A 117 7.24 3.32 -12.61
CA PHE A 117 6.16 3.10 -11.66
C PHE A 117 6.18 1.66 -11.13
N LEU A 118 6.28 0.64 -11.99
CA LEU A 118 6.37 -0.77 -11.60
C LEU A 118 7.55 -1.07 -10.67
N VAL A 119 8.74 -0.55 -10.98
CA VAL A 119 9.95 -0.78 -10.17
C VAL A 119 9.77 -0.18 -8.78
N PHE A 120 9.36 1.08 -8.69
CA PHE A 120 9.10 1.72 -7.40
C PHE A 120 7.96 1.03 -6.64
N ARG A 121 6.98 0.49 -7.37
CA ARG A 121 5.87 -0.27 -6.77
C ARG A 121 6.34 -1.56 -6.13
N PHE A 122 7.20 -2.31 -6.82
CA PHE A 122 7.84 -3.51 -6.28
C PHE A 122 8.64 -3.18 -5.01
N LEU A 123 9.46 -2.13 -5.07
CA LEU A 123 10.29 -1.70 -3.94
C LEU A 123 9.44 -1.23 -2.75
N SER A 124 8.40 -0.45 -3.01
CA SER A 124 7.42 0.02 -2.02
C SER A 124 6.67 -1.14 -1.36
N GLY A 125 6.31 -2.18 -2.12
CA GLY A 125 5.73 -3.41 -1.58
C GLY A 125 6.71 -4.17 -0.70
N ALA A 126 7.93 -4.38 -1.19
CA ALA A 126 8.95 -5.06 -0.42
C ALA A 126 9.20 -4.40 0.94
N SER A 127 9.52 -3.10 0.96
CA SER A 127 9.76 -2.41 2.22
C SER A 127 8.49 -2.24 3.06
N GLY A 128 7.33 -2.07 2.41
CA GLY A 128 6.04 -2.01 3.08
C GLY A 128 5.80 -3.26 3.91
N GLN A 129 5.92 -4.44 3.31
CA GLN A 129 5.72 -5.71 4.00
C GLN A 129 6.71 -5.93 5.15
N ALA A 130 7.95 -5.48 5.00
CA ALA A 130 8.95 -5.56 6.06
C ALA A 130 8.52 -4.80 7.33
N ILE A 131 7.96 -3.59 7.18
CA ILE A 131 7.40 -2.80 8.29
C ILE A 131 6.30 -3.58 9.00
N LEU A 132 5.42 -4.23 8.24
CA LEU A 132 4.27 -4.94 8.80
C LEU A 132 4.69 -6.12 9.66
N ILE A 133 5.61 -6.94 9.14
CA ILE A 133 6.08 -8.13 9.84
C ILE A 133 6.85 -7.72 11.09
N VAL A 134 7.86 -6.85 10.95
CA VAL A 134 8.72 -6.46 12.07
C VAL A 134 7.92 -5.67 13.11
N GLY A 135 7.04 -4.76 12.69
CA GLY A 135 6.19 -3.98 13.58
C GLY A 135 5.17 -4.83 14.34
N TYR A 136 4.55 -5.80 13.67
CA TYR A 136 3.63 -6.74 14.32
C TYR A 136 4.36 -7.54 15.40
N VAL A 137 5.54 -8.07 15.09
CA VAL A 137 6.35 -8.84 16.03
C VAL A 137 6.73 -8.00 17.25
N VAL A 138 7.25 -6.79 17.05
CA VAL A 138 7.60 -5.88 18.17
C VAL A 138 6.38 -5.59 19.06
N THR A 139 5.20 -5.39 18.45
CA THR A 139 3.99 -5.09 19.22
C THR A 139 3.52 -6.30 20.03
N VAL A 140 3.61 -7.51 19.47
CA VAL A 140 3.26 -8.75 20.17
C VAL A 140 4.24 -9.09 21.29
N GLU A 141 5.51 -8.66 21.18
CA GLU A 141 6.50 -8.80 22.25
C GLU A 141 6.27 -7.82 23.41
N SER A 142 5.79 -6.62 23.11
CA SER A 142 5.50 -5.61 24.13
C SER A 142 4.25 -5.92 24.95
N VAL A 143 3.42 -6.87 24.50
CA VAL A 143 2.13 -7.19 25.10
C VAL A 143 2.18 -8.56 25.79
N ALA A 144 1.56 -8.67 26.98
CA ALA A 144 1.47 -9.94 27.70
C ALA A 144 0.73 -11.01 26.89
N THR A 145 1.07 -12.28 27.10
CA THR A 145 0.55 -13.43 26.33
C THR A 145 -0.98 -13.50 26.29
N SER A 146 -1.67 -13.08 27.35
CA SER A 146 -3.13 -13.06 27.45
C SER A 146 -3.81 -12.07 26.49
N PHE A 147 -3.14 -11.00 26.10
CA PHE A 147 -3.70 -9.93 25.27
C PHE A 147 -3.31 -10.03 23.79
N ARG A 148 -2.54 -11.06 23.40
CA ARG A 148 -2.08 -11.24 22.00
C ARG A 148 -3.23 -11.33 20.99
N SER A 149 -4.33 -11.99 21.37
CA SER A 149 -5.52 -12.09 20.52
C SER A 149 -6.18 -10.72 20.32
N ILE A 150 -6.26 -9.89 21.38
CA ILE A 150 -6.80 -8.53 21.30
C ILE A 150 -5.90 -7.64 20.43
N GLN A 151 -4.58 -7.80 20.54
CA GLN A 151 -3.63 -7.07 19.68
C GLN A 151 -3.85 -7.35 18.20
N ALA A 152 -4.10 -8.61 17.82
CA ALA A 152 -4.42 -8.96 16.44
C ALA A 152 -5.75 -8.34 15.97
N LEU A 153 -6.76 -8.26 16.86
CA LEU A 153 -8.03 -7.59 16.57
C LEU A 153 -7.84 -6.09 16.37
N ILE A 154 -7.13 -5.40 17.27
CA ILE A 154 -6.83 -3.97 17.15
C ILE A 154 -6.11 -3.70 15.83
N ASN A 155 -5.09 -4.48 15.50
CA ASN A 155 -4.38 -4.36 14.22
C ASN A 155 -5.33 -4.52 13.02
N SER A 156 -6.30 -5.43 13.11
CA SER A 156 -7.31 -5.65 12.07
C SER A 156 -8.35 -4.51 11.99
N LEU A 157 -8.69 -3.87 13.10
CA LEU A 157 -9.60 -2.71 13.11
C LEU A 157 -8.93 -1.47 12.53
N VAL A 158 -7.69 -1.19 12.94
CA VAL A 158 -6.85 -0.17 12.29
C VAL A 158 -6.73 -0.47 10.80
N TRP A 159 -6.64 -1.76 10.45
CA TRP A 159 -6.64 -2.23 9.08
C TRP A 159 -7.87 -1.73 8.29
N VAL A 160 -9.07 -2.02 8.77
CA VAL A 160 -10.33 -1.63 8.11
C VAL A 160 -10.51 -0.10 8.08
N LEU A 161 -10.20 0.59 9.18
CA LEU A 161 -10.32 2.05 9.27
C LEU A 161 -9.48 2.77 8.21
N GLY A 162 -8.26 2.30 7.94
CA GLY A 162 -7.43 2.87 6.89
C GLY A 162 -8.06 2.79 5.50
N ILE A 163 -8.76 1.68 5.17
CA ILE A 163 -9.43 1.53 3.87
C ILE A 163 -10.59 2.52 3.76
N PHE A 164 -11.36 2.64 4.84
CA PHE A 164 -12.47 3.60 4.90
C PHE A 164 -12.01 5.04 4.68
N VAL A 165 -10.93 5.46 5.35
CA VAL A 165 -10.37 6.82 5.19
C VAL A 165 -9.92 7.06 3.74
N VAL A 166 -9.24 6.09 3.12
CA VAL A 166 -8.83 6.21 1.71
C VAL A 166 -10.03 6.31 0.77
N GLY A 167 -11.09 5.52 0.99
CA GLY A 167 -12.33 5.60 0.21
C GLY A 167 -13.02 6.96 0.34
N ILE A 168 -13.02 7.54 1.54
CA ILE A 168 -13.54 8.91 1.75
C ILE A 168 -12.68 9.93 1.00
N LEU A 169 -11.35 9.83 1.10
CA LEU A 169 -10.43 10.75 0.41
C LEU A 169 -10.56 10.68 -1.12
N TYR A 170 -10.85 9.50 -1.67
CA TYR A 170 -11.12 9.31 -3.10
C TYR A 170 -12.28 10.16 -3.62
N GLN A 171 -13.29 10.41 -2.78
CA GLN A 171 -14.42 11.28 -3.17
C GLN A 171 -14.03 12.77 -3.27
N PHE A 172 -12.99 13.20 -2.54
CA PHE A 172 -12.56 14.60 -2.52
C PHE A 172 -11.39 14.88 -3.47
N ILE A 173 -10.50 13.90 -3.67
CA ILE A 173 -9.28 14.06 -4.45
C ILE A 173 -9.43 13.32 -5.78
N LEU A 174 -9.57 14.11 -6.85
CA LEU A 174 -9.88 13.61 -8.20
C LEU A 174 -8.65 13.09 -8.95
N ASN A 175 -7.44 13.45 -8.52
CA ASN A 175 -6.18 13.03 -9.16
C ASN A 175 -5.47 12.00 -8.29
N TRP A 176 -5.16 10.85 -8.88
CA TRP A 176 -4.57 9.74 -8.16
C TRP A 176 -3.20 10.02 -7.55
N ARG A 177 -2.37 10.87 -8.17
CA ARG A 177 -1.05 11.23 -7.65
C ARG A 177 -1.18 11.99 -6.34
N TYR A 178 -2.08 12.97 -6.27
CA TYR A 178 -2.33 13.72 -5.04
C TYR A 178 -2.94 12.84 -3.95
N LEU A 179 -3.85 11.94 -4.31
CA LEU A 179 -4.42 11.00 -3.36
C LEU A 179 -3.34 10.09 -2.77
N TYR A 180 -2.45 9.57 -3.62
CA TYR A 180 -1.32 8.76 -3.19
C TYR A 180 -0.38 9.54 -2.27
N LEU A 181 -0.06 10.79 -2.62
CA LEU A 181 0.76 11.68 -1.78
C LEU A 181 0.10 11.96 -0.42
N CYS A 182 -1.19 12.25 -0.36
CA CYS A 182 -1.91 12.49 0.90
C CYS A 182 -1.86 11.27 1.84
N VAL A 183 -1.92 10.06 1.30
CA VAL A 183 -1.82 8.82 2.09
C VAL A 183 -0.40 8.57 2.58
N VAL A 184 0.61 8.91 1.78
CA VAL A 184 2.03 8.74 2.13
C VAL A 184 2.53 9.87 3.05
N PHE A 185 1.90 11.05 3.01
CA PHE A 185 2.24 12.23 3.80
C PHE A 185 2.34 11.99 5.31
N PRO A 186 1.39 11.32 6.00
CA PRO A 186 1.57 10.97 7.42
C PRO A 186 2.78 10.07 7.66
N GLY A 187 3.17 9.27 6.66
CA GLY A 187 4.40 8.48 6.65
C GLY A 187 5.69 9.32 6.63
N LEU A 188 5.65 10.62 6.35
CA LEU A 188 6.83 11.50 6.39
C LEU A 188 7.19 11.91 7.83
N PHE A 189 6.20 11.98 8.74
CA PHE A 189 6.41 12.28 10.16
C PHE A 189 7.01 11.11 10.96
N THR A 190 7.33 10.02 10.27
CA THR A 190 7.92 8.81 10.84
C THR A 190 9.31 9.00 11.44
N LEU A 191 10.01 10.08 11.07
CA LEU A 191 11.21 10.54 11.76
C LEU A 191 11.02 10.70 13.28
N SER A 192 9.85 11.20 13.69
CA SER A 192 9.50 11.40 15.10
C SER A 192 9.37 10.08 15.86
N TYR A 193 9.06 8.97 15.17
CA TYR A 193 8.94 7.65 15.79
C TYR A 193 10.28 7.10 16.31
N TYR A 194 11.42 7.64 15.86
CA TYR A 194 12.73 7.24 16.38
C TYR A 194 12.83 7.43 17.90
N TRP A 195 12.25 8.51 18.43
CA TRP A 195 12.31 8.85 19.86
C TRP A 195 11.26 8.12 20.69
N ALA A 196 10.14 7.74 20.07
CA ALA A 196 9.03 7.11 20.79
C ALA A 196 9.19 5.59 20.95
N PHE A 197 9.94 4.91 20.08
CA PHE A 197 10.06 3.45 20.11
C PHE A 197 11.25 2.98 20.95
N PRO A 198 11.01 2.35 22.12
CA PRO A 198 12.06 1.65 22.86
C PRO A 198 12.59 0.45 22.05
N GLU A 199 13.83 0.06 22.32
CA GLU A 199 14.39 -1.18 21.77
C GLU A 199 13.59 -2.40 22.25
N SER A 200 13.44 -3.42 21.40
CA SER A 200 12.71 -4.65 21.77
C SER A 200 13.41 -5.35 22.93
N LEU A 201 12.68 -5.59 24.02
CA LEU A 201 13.17 -6.23 25.25
C LEU A 201 13.93 -7.54 24.98
N HIS A 202 13.47 -8.35 24.01
CA HIS A 202 14.12 -9.61 23.66
C HIS A 202 15.53 -9.43 23.08
N TRP A 203 15.74 -8.41 22.23
CA TRP A 203 17.04 -8.11 21.65
C TRP A 203 18.03 -7.62 22.71
N LEU A 204 17.55 -6.77 23.64
CA LEU A 204 18.31 -6.30 24.80
C LEU A 204 18.79 -7.45 25.70
N ILE A 205 17.90 -8.41 25.98
CA ILE A 205 18.22 -9.60 26.78
C ILE A 205 19.22 -10.50 26.05
N THR A 206 19.06 -10.69 24.74
CA THR A 206 19.94 -11.55 23.93
C THR A 206 21.34 -10.94 23.78
N ASN A 207 21.44 -9.61 23.68
CA ASN A 207 22.72 -8.90 23.56
C ASN A 207 23.37 -8.55 24.90
N LYS A 208 22.84 -9.04 26.03
CA LYS A 208 23.36 -8.83 27.39
C LYS A 208 23.48 -7.35 27.81
N GLU A 209 22.69 -6.45 27.20
CA GLU A 209 22.59 -5.06 27.62
C GLU A 209 21.59 -4.92 28.79
N THR A 210 21.87 -5.56 29.93
CA THR A 210 20.98 -5.62 31.09
C THR A 210 20.72 -4.27 31.76
N GLU A 211 21.58 -3.28 31.52
CA GLU A 211 21.49 -1.93 32.10
C GLU A 211 20.29 -1.13 31.55
N LYS A 212 19.89 -1.38 30.30
CA LYS A 212 18.72 -0.74 29.67
C LYS A 212 17.39 -1.45 30.00
N VAL A 213 17.42 -2.63 30.62
CA VAL A 213 16.23 -3.42 30.99
C VAL A 213 15.64 -2.98 32.33
N GLN A 214 16.42 -2.30 33.18
CA GLN A 214 16.00 -1.87 34.52
C GLN A 214 15.43 -0.44 34.59
N LYS A 215 15.42 0.30 33.47
CA LYS A 215 14.87 1.67 33.37
C LYS A 215 13.43 1.65 32.85
#